data_AF-A0A1G8WP82-F1
#
_entry.id   AF-A0A1G8WP82-F1
#
_cell.length_a   1.000
_cell.length_b   1.000
_cell.length_c   1.000
_cell.angle_alpha   90.00
_cell.angle_beta   90.00
_cell.angle_gamma   90.00
#
_symmetry.space_group_name_H-M   'P 1'
#
loop_
_entity.id
_entity.type
_entity.pdbx_description
1 polymer ?
#
loop_
_entity_poly.entity_id
_entity_poly.type
_entity_poly.pdbx_seq_one_letter_code
_entity_poly.pdbx_strand_id
1 'polypeptide(L)'
;MREHTTVIESSNVSIAAVLPTDSAQIKPILDVYGPYPFPILGDPERIAYKQLKLKQMSKGKSLRAISSYFFSGRIRTIFPKDTEQRKVIQKAMRSQNVFQLGGTWLIDKTGEILWFHIDAEPADHAKIQTILKVLETISQE
;
A
#
# COMPACT_ATOMS: atom_id res chain seq x y z
N MET A 1 -9.15 1.18 -2.23
CA MET A 1 -9.46 0.14 -1.23
C MET A 1 -10.48 0.61 -0.21
N ARG A 2 -10.18 1.60 0.68
CA ARG A 2 -11.09 2.05 1.76
C ARG A 2 -12.55 2.25 1.35
N GLU A 3 -12.79 3.00 0.27
CA GLU A 3 -14.14 3.36 -0.19
C GLU A 3 -14.91 2.18 -0.79
N HIS A 4 -14.23 1.06 -1.08
CA HIS A 4 -14.77 -0.09 -1.77
C HIS A 4 -14.79 -1.35 -0.92
N THR A 5 -14.51 -1.24 0.38
CA THR A 5 -14.41 -2.39 1.30
C THR A 5 -15.68 -3.24 1.29
N THR A 6 -16.86 -2.62 1.40
CA THR A 6 -18.14 -3.34 1.37
C THR A 6 -18.34 -4.15 0.08
N VAL A 7 -17.95 -3.59 -1.07
CA VAL A 7 -18.08 -4.28 -2.36
C VAL A 7 -17.13 -5.47 -2.42
N ILE A 8 -15.88 -5.29 -2.02
CA ILE A 8 -14.88 -6.38 -2.00
C ILE A 8 -15.30 -7.49 -1.03
N GLU A 9 -15.75 -7.13 0.17
CA GLU A 9 -16.16 -8.10 1.19
C GLU A 9 -17.45 -8.84 0.83
N SER A 10 -18.33 -8.23 0.03
CA SER A 10 -19.51 -8.92 -0.52
C SER A 10 -19.15 -10.08 -1.45
N SER A 11 -17.92 -10.10 -1.99
CA SER A 11 -17.37 -11.22 -2.77
C SER A 11 -16.69 -12.29 -1.90
N ASN A 12 -17.00 -12.37 -0.59
CA ASN A 12 -16.42 -13.33 0.35
C ASN A 12 -14.88 -13.22 0.49
N VAL A 13 -14.35 -12.00 0.33
CA VAL A 13 -12.92 -11.69 0.45
C VAL A 13 -12.69 -10.73 1.61
N SER A 14 -11.75 -11.06 2.50
CA SER A 14 -11.31 -10.14 3.56
C SER A 14 -10.13 -9.29 3.09
N ILE A 15 -10.09 -8.04 3.55
CA ILE A 15 -8.97 -7.12 3.26
C ILE A 15 -8.06 -7.03 4.48
N ALA A 16 -6.75 -7.00 4.26
CA ALA A 16 -5.76 -6.56 5.25
C ALA A 16 -4.69 -5.74 4.55
N ALA A 17 -4.22 -4.66 5.18
CA ALA A 17 -3.05 -3.94 4.69
C ALA A 17 -1.86 -4.25 5.58
N VAL A 18 -0.70 -4.50 4.97
CA VAL A 18 0.56 -4.75 5.69
C VAL A 18 1.48 -3.56 5.45
N LEU A 19 2.07 -3.02 6.52
CA LEU A 19 3.03 -1.91 6.47
C LEU A 19 4.41 -2.39 6.96
N PRO A 20 5.53 -1.86 6.43
CA PRO A 20 6.87 -2.31 6.81
C PRO A 20 7.32 -1.62 8.11
N THR A 21 6.52 -1.76 9.16
CA THR A 21 6.70 -1.03 10.41
C THR A 21 6.10 -1.76 11.62
N ASP A 22 6.53 -1.37 12.81
CA ASP A 22 6.05 -1.91 14.08
C ASP A 22 4.73 -1.27 14.54
N SER A 23 4.08 -1.89 15.53
CA SER A 23 2.81 -1.41 16.09
C SER A 23 2.90 -0.01 16.70
N ALA A 24 4.05 0.40 17.23
CA ALA A 24 4.25 1.74 17.81
C ALA A 24 4.23 2.84 16.72
N GLN A 25 4.61 2.50 15.50
CA GLN A 25 4.53 3.38 14.33
C GLN A 25 3.19 3.30 13.58
N ILE A 26 2.46 2.18 13.69
CA ILE A 26 1.10 2.05 13.14
C ILE A 26 0.13 3.00 13.85
N LYS A 27 0.21 3.12 15.19
CA LYS A 27 -0.74 3.94 15.95
C LYS A 27 -0.81 5.40 15.45
N PRO A 28 0.29 6.15 15.29
CA PRO A 28 0.23 7.50 14.73
C PRO A 28 -0.35 7.57 13.32
N ILE A 29 -0.18 6.53 12.49
CA ILE A 29 -0.78 6.46 11.16
C ILE A 29 -2.30 6.31 11.29
N LEU A 30 -2.78 5.46 12.20
CA LEU A 30 -4.20 5.27 12.47
C LEU A 30 -4.85 6.51 13.10
N ASP A 31 -4.15 7.20 14.00
CA ASP A 31 -4.64 8.43 14.63
C ASP A 31 -4.90 9.54 13.59
N VAL A 32 -4.13 9.55 12.49
CA VAL A 32 -4.15 10.62 11.48
C VAL A 32 -4.95 10.26 10.23
N TYR A 33 -4.88 9.01 9.78
CA TYR A 33 -5.56 8.55 8.57
C TYR A 33 -6.72 7.61 8.84
N GLY A 34 -6.79 7.00 10.02
CA GLY A 34 -7.86 6.08 10.38
C GLY A 34 -9.19 6.78 10.70
N PRO A 35 -10.19 6.00 11.13
CA PRO A 35 -10.20 4.54 11.13
C PRO A 35 -10.22 3.95 9.71
N TYR A 36 -9.71 2.74 9.55
CA TYR A 36 -9.82 1.95 8.33
C TYR A 36 -10.85 0.83 8.54
N PRO A 37 -11.65 0.47 7.52
CA PRO A 37 -12.64 -0.60 7.61
C PRO A 37 -12.02 -2.01 7.52
N PHE A 38 -10.70 -2.12 7.65
CA PHE A 38 -9.96 -3.38 7.60
C PHE A 38 -8.71 -3.28 8.48
N PRO A 39 -8.16 -4.41 8.95
CA PRO A 39 -6.95 -4.44 9.76
C PRO A 39 -5.73 -3.88 9.01
N ILE A 40 -4.91 -3.15 9.76
CA ILE A 40 -3.57 -2.71 9.35
C ILE A 40 -2.56 -3.49 10.20
N LEU A 41 -1.73 -4.30 9.55
CA LEU A 41 -0.74 -5.18 10.16
C LEU A 41 0.67 -4.60 9.98
N GLY A 42 1.56 -4.91 10.92
CA GLY A 42 2.97 -4.52 10.85
C GLY A 42 3.87 -5.68 10.44
N ASP A 43 4.80 -5.43 9.53
CA ASP A 43 5.89 -6.32 9.13
C ASP A 43 7.25 -5.60 9.29
N PRO A 44 7.71 -5.37 10.53
CA PRO A 44 8.91 -4.57 10.81
C PRO A 44 10.18 -5.19 10.20
N GLU A 45 10.25 -6.51 10.10
CA GLU A 45 11.38 -7.25 9.52
C GLU A 45 11.30 -7.40 7.99
N ARG A 46 10.19 -6.94 7.40
CA ARG A 46 9.90 -7.00 5.96
C ARG A 46 9.90 -8.42 5.42
N ILE A 47 9.46 -9.39 6.23
CA ILE A 47 9.41 -10.81 5.85
C ILE A 47 8.46 -11.00 4.66
N ALA A 48 7.24 -10.46 4.76
CA ALA A 48 6.25 -10.55 3.69
C ALA A 48 6.74 -9.83 2.43
N TYR A 49 7.32 -8.63 2.58
CA TYR A 49 7.88 -7.88 1.46
C TYR A 49 8.98 -8.65 0.71
N LYS A 50 9.88 -9.33 1.43
CA LYS A 50 10.94 -10.16 0.82
C LYS A 50 10.37 -11.39 0.13
N GLN A 51 9.47 -12.12 0.79
CA GLN A 51 8.87 -13.36 0.26
C GLN A 51 8.00 -13.10 -0.97
N LEU A 52 7.25 -11.98 -0.97
CA LEU A 52 6.43 -11.53 -2.09
C LEU A 52 7.23 -10.79 -3.17
N LYS A 53 8.57 -10.73 -3.02
CA LYS A 53 9.51 -10.14 -3.98
C LYS A 53 9.18 -8.68 -4.33
N LEU A 54 8.71 -7.92 -3.33
CA LEU A 54 8.42 -6.51 -3.49
C LEU A 54 9.68 -5.72 -3.80
N LYS A 55 9.59 -4.86 -4.81
CA LYS A 55 10.71 -4.07 -5.27
C LYS A 55 11.06 -3.01 -4.23
N GLN A 56 12.36 -2.84 -4.01
CA GLN A 56 12.87 -1.68 -3.29
C GLN A 56 13.51 -0.73 -4.30
N MET A 57 13.07 0.52 -4.31
CA MET A 57 13.73 1.55 -5.12
C MET A 57 15.07 1.93 -4.47
N SER A 58 16.09 2.19 -5.29
CA SER A 58 17.31 2.80 -4.77
C SER A 58 17.02 4.23 -4.29
N LYS A 59 17.79 4.72 -3.32
CA LYS A 59 17.65 6.09 -2.80
C LYS A 59 17.68 7.14 -3.91
N GLY A 60 18.61 6.97 -4.87
CA GLY A 60 18.73 7.86 -6.03
C GLY A 60 17.52 7.82 -6.97
N LYS A 61 16.98 6.64 -7.28
CA LYS A 61 15.78 6.52 -8.14
C LYS A 61 14.56 7.12 -7.45
N SER A 62 14.45 6.96 -6.14
CA SER A 62 13.36 7.50 -5.33
C SER A 62 13.40 9.02 -5.23
N LEU A 63 14.59 9.61 -5.01
CA LEU A 63 14.79 11.05 -5.04
C LEU A 63 14.43 11.63 -6.41
N ARG A 64 14.86 10.97 -7.50
CA ARG A 64 14.48 11.36 -8.87
C ARG A 64 12.97 11.31 -9.07
N ALA A 65 12.30 10.24 -8.63
CA ALA A 65 10.85 10.14 -8.70
C ALA A 65 10.19 11.31 -7.97
N ILE A 66 10.50 11.53 -6.69
CA ILE A 66 9.95 12.64 -5.90
C ILE A 66 10.20 14.00 -6.58
N SER A 67 11.39 14.22 -7.13
CA SER A 67 11.70 15.46 -7.86
C SER A 67 10.83 15.63 -9.12
N SER A 68 10.58 14.55 -9.86
CA SER A 68 9.67 14.57 -11.02
C SER A 68 8.24 14.92 -10.62
N TYR A 69 7.73 14.36 -9.51
CA TYR A 69 6.43 14.74 -8.95
C TYR A 69 6.39 16.19 -8.49
N PHE A 70 7.50 16.73 -7.97
CA PHE A 70 7.63 18.15 -7.62
C PHE A 70 7.54 19.05 -8.86
N PHE A 71 8.36 18.80 -9.89
CA PHE A 71 8.39 19.62 -11.10
C PHE A 71 7.09 19.53 -11.93
N SER A 72 6.38 18.41 -11.89
CA SER A 72 5.09 18.24 -12.55
C SER A 72 3.89 18.83 -11.77
N GLY A 73 4.13 19.46 -10.61
CA GLY A 73 3.06 19.99 -9.75
C GLY A 73 2.21 18.91 -9.05
N ARG A 74 2.58 17.63 -9.19
CA ARG A 74 1.89 16.47 -8.62
C ARG A 74 2.40 16.09 -7.24
N ILE A 75 3.20 16.93 -6.58
CA ILE A 75 3.78 16.64 -5.26
C ILE A 75 2.73 16.22 -4.21
N ARG A 76 1.48 16.66 -4.39
CA ARG A 76 0.34 16.32 -3.54
C ARG A 76 -0.06 14.84 -3.56
N THR A 77 0.34 14.08 -4.58
CA THR A 77 0.14 12.63 -4.62
C THR A 77 1.06 11.89 -3.66
N ILE A 78 2.16 12.52 -3.24
CA ILE A 78 3.12 11.97 -2.28
C ILE A 78 2.96 12.64 -0.92
N PHE A 79 2.72 13.96 -0.90
CA PHE A 79 2.61 14.77 0.31
C PHE A 79 1.22 15.39 0.45
N PRO A 80 0.42 14.95 1.42
CA PRO A 80 -0.86 15.53 1.75
C PRO A 80 -0.74 17.01 2.08
N LYS A 81 -1.84 17.74 1.87
CA LYS A 81 -1.95 19.15 2.26
C LYS A 81 -2.00 19.31 3.78
N ASP A 82 -2.60 18.34 4.48
CA ASP A 82 -2.72 18.36 5.93
C ASP A 82 -1.34 18.23 6.61
N THR A 83 -1.11 19.06 7.62
CA THR A 83 0.22 19.22 8.24
C THR A 83 0.60 18.00 9.07
N GLU A 84 -0.36 17.37 9.75
CA GLU A 84 -0.10 16.19 10.58
C GLU A 84 0.11 14.95 9.71
N GLN A 85 -0.72 14.76 8.69
CA GLN A 85 -0.53 13.77 7.62
C GLN A 85 0.85 13.87 6.98
N ARG A 86 1.27 15.10 6.64
CA ARG A 86 2.58 15.36 6.06
C ARG A 86 3.73 15.02 7.02
N LYS A 87 3.61 15.33 8.31
CA LYS A 87 4.63 14.98 9.33
C LYS A 87 4.81 13.47 9.45
N VAL A 88 3.71 12.71 9.45
CA VAL A 88 3.75 11.23 9.50
C VAL A 88 4.51 10.67 8.28
N ILE A 89 4.19 11.15 7.07
CA ILE A 89 4.90 10.72 5.85
C ILE A 89 6.38 11.12 5.88
N GLN A 90 6.70 12.33 6.33
CA GLN A 90 8.09 12.78 6.48
C GLN A 90 8.88 11.93 7.46
N LYS A 91 8.29 11.52 8.57
CA LYS A 91 8.90 10.60 9.52
C LYS A 91 9.17 9.24 8.89
N ALA A 92 8.20 8.69 8.15
CA ALA A 92 8.35 7.42 7.44
C ALA A 92 9.40 7.47 6.32
N MET A 93 9.57 8.61 5.64
CA MET A 93 10.66 8.80 4.66
C MET A 93 12.03 8.76 5.33
N ARG A 94 12.18 9.42 6.48
CA ARG A 94 13.45 9.47 7.21
C ARG A 94 13.86 8.10 7.74
N SER A 95 12.90 7.24 8.09
CA SER A 95 13.17 5.86 8.52
C SER A 95 13.55 4.90 7.37
N GLN A 96 13.71 5.40 6.13
CA GLN A 96 14.03 4.62 4.92
C GLN A 96 12.93 3.67 4.42
N ASN A 97 11.75 3.69 5.04
CA ASN A 97 10.62 2.82 4.67
C ASN A 97 9.96 3.21 3.34
N VAL A 98 10.12 4.46 2.89
CA VAL A 98 9.49 4.97 1.65
C VAL A 98 10.13 4.43 0.37
N PHE A 99 11.29 3.77 0.47
CA PHE A 99 11.90 3.10 -0.68
C PHE A 99 11.28 1.74 -0.98
N GLN A 100 10.49 1.21 -0.06
CA GLN A 100 9.78 -0.04 -0.24
C GLN A 100 8.54 0.22 -1.10
N LEU A 101 8.47 -0.40 -2.27
CA LEU A 101 7.26 -0.37 -3.09
C LEU A 101 6.22 -1.32 -2.53
N GLY A 102 4.96 -0.95 -2.73
CA GLY A 102 3.81 -1.74 -2.36
C GLY A 102 3.45 -2.78 -3.42
N GLY A 103 2.37 -3.47 -3.15
CA GLY A 103 1.73 -4.39 -4.08
C GLY A 103 0.39 -4.84 -3.50
N THR A 104 -0.39 -5.51 -4.32
CA THR A 104 -1.69 -6.09 -3.95
C THR A 104 -1.70 -7.56 -4.32
N TRP A 105 -2.14 -8.41 -3.40
CA TRP A 105 -2.31 -9.84 -3.62
C TRP A 105 -3.73 -10.25 -3.33
N LEU A 106 -4.22 -11.20 -4.13
CA LEU A 106 -5.38 -12.00 -3.83
C LEU A 106 -4.89 -13.42 -3.55
N ILE A 107 -5.14 -13.89 -2.34
CA ILE A 107 -4.70 -15.18 -1.83
C ILE A 107 -5.95 -15.94 -1.41
N ASP A 108 -6.04 -17.21 -1.78
CA ASP A 108 -7.13 -18.07 -1.38
C ASP A 108 -6.96 -18.57 0.08
N LYS A 109 -7.84 -19.49 0.53
CA LYS A 109 -7.75 -20.07 1.87
C LYS A 109 -6.66 -21.13 2.02
N THR A 110 -6.12 -21.66 0.92
CA THR A 110 -5.02 -22.64 0.93
C THR A 110 -3.64 -21.97 0.97
N GLY A 111 -3.59 -20.66 0.68
CA GLY A 111 -2.36 -19.88 0.58
C GLY A 111 -1.87 -19.72 -0.86
N GLU A 112 -2.64 -20.16 -1.86
CA GLU A 112 -2.35 -19.98 -3.27
C GLU A 112 -2.62 -18.53 -3.70
N ILE A 113 -1.67 -17.97 -4.47
CA ILE A 113 -1.81 -16.63 -5.04
C ILE A 113 -2.64 -16.74 -6.32
N LEU A 114 -3.88 -16.28 -6.26
CA LEU A 114 -4.79 -16.25 -7.42
C LEU A 114 -4.49 -15.07 -8.35
N TRP A 115 -4.06 -13.95 -7.78
CA TRP A 115 -3.69 -12.75 -8.55
C TRP A 115 -2.77 -11.83 -7.74
N PHE A 116 -1.94 -11.06 -8.45
CA PHE A 116 -1.15 -10.01 -7.81
C PHE A 116 -0.83 -8.84 -8.75
N HIS A 117 -0.51 -7.70 -8.13
CA HIS A 117 0.11 -6.55 -8.76
C HIS A 117 1.27 -6.08 -7.88
N ILE A 118 2.45 -5.91 -8.47
CA ILE A 118 3.63 -5.35 -7.79
C ILE A 118 3.83 -3.93 -8.34
N ASP A 119 3.80 -2.95 -7.45
CA ASP A 119 3.96 -1.54 -7.82
C ASP A 119 5.34 -1.33 -8.48
N ALA A 120 5.38 -0.66 -9.64
CA ALA A 120 6.63 -0.33 -10.32
C ALA A 120 7.25 0.99 -9.80
N GLU A 121 6.43 1.87 -9.24
CA GLU A 121 6.80 3.16 -8.65
C GLU A 121 5.75 3.61 -7.60
N PRO A 122 6.00 4.66 -6.79
CA PRO A 122 5.13 5.00 -5.66
C PRO A 122 3.68 5.37 -6.02
N ALA A 123 3.37 5.70 -7.27
CA ALA A 123 2.01 5.99 -7.73
C ALA A 123 1.37 4.85 -8.55
N ASP A 124 2.15 3.82 -8.87
CA ASP A 124 1.68 2.65 -9.63
C ASP A 124 1.05 1.66 -8.65
N HIS A 125 -0.18 1.94 -8.25
CA HIS A 125 -0.96 1.04 -7.42
C HIS A 125 -1.98 0.27 -8.25
N ALA A 126 -2.33 -0.93 -7.80
CA ALA A 126 -3.44 -1.70 -8.36
C ALA A 126 -4.72 -0.85 -8.43
N LYS A 127 -5.24 -0.64 -9.64
CA LYS A 127 -6.49 0.09 -9.84
C LYS A 127 -7.65 -0.71 -9.27
N ILE A 128 -8.53 -0.04 -8.52
CA ILE A 128 -9.68 -0.71 -7.90
C ILE A 128 -10.56 -1.44 -8.91
N GLN A 129 -10.79 -0.86 -10.10
CA GLN A 129 -11.57 -1.48 -11.17
C GLN A 129 -10.95 -2.80 -11.64
N THR A 130 -9.61 -2.89 -11.66
CA THR A 130 -8.90 -4.12 -11.98
C THR A 130 -9.10 -5.17 -10.89
N ILE A 131 -8.99 -4.78 -9.61
CA ILE A 131 -9.22 -5.68 -8.48
C ILE A 131 -10.64 -6.24 -8.52
N LEU A 132 -11.66 -5.40 -8.71
CA LEU A 132 -13.06 -5.82 -8.77
C LEU A 132 -13.32 -6.78 -9.94
N LYS A 133 -12.74 -6.53 -11.11
CA LYS A 133 -12.84 -7.42 -12.28
C LYS A 133 -12.21 -8.80 -12.03
N VAL A 134 -11.06 -8.82 -11.34
CA VAL A 134 -10.38 -10.07 -10.95
C VAL A 134 -11.27 -10.87 -10.00
N LEU A 135 -11.86 -10.22 -8.99
CA LEU A 135 -12.78 -10.87 -8.05
C LEU A 135 -14.01 -11.45 -8.74
N GLU A 136 -14.59 -10.72 -9.70
CA GLU A 136 -15.73 -11.21 -10.49
C GLU A 136 -15.36 -12.46 -11.32
N THR A 137 -14.17 -12.46 -11.92
CA THR A 137 -13.69 -13.59 -12.75
C THR A 137 -13.52 -14.85 -11.91
N ILE A 138 -12.87 -14.72 -10.75
CA ILE A 138 -12.57 -15.84 -9.85
C ILE A 138 -13.82 -16.38 -9.14
N SER A 139 -14.82 -15.53 -8.89
CA SER A 139 -16.08 -15.96 -8.26
C SER A 139 -16.97 -16.81 -9.18
N GLN A 140 -16.64 -16.91 -10.48
CA GLN A 140 -17.38 -17.71 -11.46
C GLN A 140 -16.76 -19.08 -11.74
N GLU A 141 -15.59 -19.38 -11.16
CA GLU A 141 -14.90 -20.69 -11.22
C GLU A 141 -15.26 -21.56 -10.01
#